data_AF-A0AA88GIJ1-F1
#
_entry.id   AF-A0AA88GIJ1-F1
#
_cell.length_a   1.000
_cell.length_b   1.000
_cell.length_c   1.000
_cell.angle_alpha   90.00
_cell.angle_beta   90.00
_cell.angle_gamma   90.00
#
_symmetry.space_group_name_H-M   'P 1'
#
loop_
_entity.id
_entity.type
_entity.pdbx_description
1 polymer ?
#
loop_
_entity_poly.entity_id
_entity_poly.type
_entity_poly.pdbx_seq_one_letter_code
_entity_poly.pdbx_strand_id
1 'polypeptide(L)'
;MPNSKTLIKKKSTREETIQKVDPNELAGFYCSVCDRSFKDSASYVDHCNSKPHLSRLGMTNRAVKASADDVKRKLQEIIDAKKYEQGRSPHSVSSLTALALSRLKSSKNNGTDEVNKK
;
A
#
# COMPACT_ATOMS: atom_id res chain seq x y z
N MET A 1 -25.55 -32.61 44.09
CA MET A 1 -25.35 -31.14 44.13
C MET A 1 -24.80 -30.68 42.78
N PRO A 2 -25.56 -29.99 41.93
CA PRO A 2 -25.06 -29.54 40.64
C PRO A 2 -24.38 -28.16 40.74
N ASN A 3 -23.21 -28.06 40.13
CA ASN A 3 -22.29 -26.93 40.15
C ASN A 3 -22.82 -25.74 39.32
N SER A 4 -22.51 -24.53 39.78
CA SER A 4 -23.11 -23.26 39.40
C SER A 4 -22.69 -22.82 37.98
N LYS A 5 -23.69 -22.36 37.22
CA LYS A 5 -23.54 -21.86 35.85
C LYS A 5 -22.67 -20.60 35.85
N THR A 6 -21.51 -20.67 35.20
CA THR A 6 -20.64 -19.51 34.96
C THR A 6 -21.31 -18.61 33.90
N LEU A 7 -21.82 -17.45 34.32
CA LEU A 7 -22.37 -16.43 33.43
C LEU A 7 -21.22 -15.73 32.69
N ILE A 8 -21.00 -16.12 31.43
CA ILE A 8 -20.15 -15.35 30.51
C ILE A 8 -20.90 -14.05 30.17
N LYS A 9 -20.51 -12.97 30.83
CA LYS A 9 -21.04 -11.62 30.61
C LYS A 9 -20.65 -11.18 29.19
N LYS A 10 -21.61 -11.21 28.25
CA LYS A 10 -21.44 -10.67 26.90
C LYS A 10 -21.00 -9.20 27.03
N LYS A 11 -19.76 -8.93 26.62
CA LYS A 11 -19.20 -7.58 26.57
C LYS A 11 -20.08 -6.76 25.63
N SER A 12 -20.72 -5.74 26.19
CA SER A 12 -21.65 -4.85 25.50
C SER A 12 -20.98 -4.29 24.23
N THR A 13 -21.73 -4.33 23.13
CA THR A 13 -21.44 -3.60 21.91
C THR A 13 -21.20 -2.14 22.28
N ARG A 14 -19.94 -1.68 22.16
CA ARG A 14 -19.61 -0.26 22.26
C ARG A 14 -20.20 0.38 21.01
N GLU A 15 -21.40 0.95 21.14
CA GLU A 15 -21.95 1.84 20.13
C GLU A 15 -20.97 2.99 20.00
N GLU A 16 -20.18 2.98 18.93
CA GLU A 16 -19.27 4.06 18.63
C GLU A 16 -20.11 5.25 18.20
N THR A 17 -20.24 6.19 19.13
CA THR A 17 -20.84 7.50 18.94
C THR A 17 -20.17 8.14 17.73
N ILE A 18 -20.90 8.23 16.62
CA ILE A 18 -20.49 9.02 15.46
C ILE A 18 -20.54 10.48 15.92
N GLN A 19 -19.39 11.00 16.33
CA GLN A 19 -19.26 12.40 16.72
C GLN A 19 -19.53 13.27 15.48
N LYS A 20 -20.53 14.15 15.59
CA LYS A 20 -20.79 15.19 14.59
C LYS A 20 -19.63 16.18 14.67
N VAL A 21 -18.81 16.25 13.63
CA VAL A 21 -17.65 17.14 13.56
C VAL A 21 -18.03 18.41 12.80
N ASP A 22 -17.69 19.57 13.35
CA ASP A 22 -18.00 20.88 12.76
C ASP A 22 -17.29 21.08 11.40
N PRO A 23 -17.97 21.64 10.38
CA PRO A 23 -17.44 21.71 9.01
C PRO A 23 -16.27 22.69 8.81
N ASN A 24 -15.86 23.44 9.83
CA ASN A 24 -14.72 24.36 9.77
C ASN A 24 -13.40 23.73 10.29
N GLU A 25 -13.47 22.55 10.93
CA GLU A 25 -12.29 21.72 11.28
C GLU A 25 -12.03 20.64 10.22
N LEU A 26 -12.27 20.96 8.95
CA LEU A 26 -12.26 20.02 7.81
C LEU A 26 -10.84 19.62 7.36
N ALA A 27 -9.90 19.48 8.28
CA ALA A 27 -8.60 18.85 8.07
C ALA A 27 -8.64 17.43 8.64
N GLY A 28 -9.33 16.52 7.95
CA GLY A 28 -9.52 15.14 8.40
C GLY A 28 -9.28 14.11 7.28
N PHE A 29 -9.17 12.85 7.66
CA PHE A 29 -9.06 11.72 6.74
C PHE A 29 -10.46 11.27 6.31
N TYR A 30 -10.70 11.12 5.01
CA TYR A 30 -12.01 10.75 4.48
C TYR A 30 -11.99 9.37 3.84
N CYS A 31 -12.99 8.54 4.17
CA CYS A 31 -13.19 7.25 3.57
C CYS A 31 -14.31 7.30 2.52
N SER A 32 -13.97 7.08 1.25
CA SER A 32 -14.93 7.07 0.13
C SER A 32 -15.87 5.85 0.11
N VAL A 33 -15.49 4.75 0.78
CA VAL A 33 -16.30 3.52 0.83
C VAL A 33 -17.39 3.60 1.90
N CYS A 34 -17.11 4.35 2.96
CA CYS A 34 -17.96 4.41 4.14
C CYS A 34 -18.68 5.75 4.33
N ASP A 35 -18.35 6.75 3.50
CA ASP A 35 -18.87 8.12 3.55
C ASP A 35 -18.73 8.75 4.93
N ARG A 36 -17.56 8.58 5.55
CA ARG A 36 -17.25 9.07 6.91
C ARG A 36 -15.90 9.76 6.94
N SER A 37 -15.85 10.87 7.67
CA SER A 37 -14.63 11.62 7.98
C SER A 37 -14.11 11.25 9.37
N PHE A 38 -12.80 11.16 9.49
CA PHE A 38 -12.06 10.87 10.72
C PHE A 38 -11.14 12.04 11.03
N LYS A 39 -11.01 12.37 12.32
CA LYS A 39 -10.15 13.47 12.78
C LYS A 39 -8.68 13.07 12.87
N ASP A 40 -8.41 11.82 13.27
CA ASP A 40 -7.06 11.30 13.47
C ASP A 40 -6.66 10.24 12.43
N SER A 41 -5.36 10.20 12.12
CA SER A 41 -4.77 9.23 11.16
C SER A 41 -4.86 7.79 11.65
N ALA A 42 -4.65 7.57 12.96
CA ALA A 42 -4.71 6.24 13.56
C ALA A 42 -6.13 5.65 13.44
N SER A 43 -7.15 6.43 13.79
CA SER A 43 -8.55 6.02 13.66
C SER A 43 -8.96 5.73 12.22
N TYR A 44 -8.41 6.47 11.26
CA TYR A 44 -8.66 6.20 9.84
C TYR A 44 -8.07 4.86 9.37
N VAL A 45 -6.84 4.54 9.77
CA VAL A 45 -6.20 3.27 9.41
C VAL A 45 -6.92 2.08 10.06
N ASP A 46 -7.32 2.21 11.33
CA ASP A 46 -8.10 1.19 12.02
C ASP A 46 -9.47 0.99 11.37
N HIS A 47 -10.10 2.07 10.90
CA HIS A 47 -11.33 1.99 10.12
C HIS A 47 -11.13 1.23 8.80
N CYS A 48 -10.11 1.54 8.03
CA CYS A 48 -9.83 0.87 6.76
C CYS A 48 -9.58 -0.64 6.95
N ASN A 49 -8.99 -1.04 8.07
CA ASN A 49 -8.75 -2.44 8.39
C ASN A 49 -9.93 -3.15 9.07
N SER A 50 -10.98 -2.41 9.42
CA SER A 50 -12.14 -2.96 10.11
C SER A 50 -12.97 -3.89 9.20
N LYS A 51 -13.57 -4.93 9.79
CA LYS A 51 -14.47 -5.86 9.09
C LYS A 51 -15.59 -5.16 8.28
N PRO A 52 -16.30 -4.13 8.78
CA PRO A 52 -17.35 -3.49 7.99
C PRO A 52 -16.82 -2.77 6.75
N HIS A 53 -15.66 -2.12 6.83
CA HIS A 53 -15.04 -1.46 5.67
C HIS A 53 -14.62 -2.49 4.62
N LEU A 54 -13.87 -3.52 5.04
CA LEU A 54 -13.40 -4.58 4.15
C LEU A 54 -14.56 -5.37 3.52
N SER A 55 -15.64 -5.59 4.27
CA SER A 55 -16.84 -6.26 3.76
C SER A 55 -17.51 -5.48 2.63
N ARG A 56 -17.49 -4.14 2.67
CA ARG A 56 -18.02 -3.29 1.58
C ARG A 56 -17.13 -3.31 0.34
N LEU A 57 -15.82 -3.48 0.54
CA LEU A 57 -14.85 -3.68 -0.54
C LEU A 57 -14.89 -5.09 -1.14
N GLY A 58 -15.66 -6.03 -0.56
CA GLY A 58 -15.64 -7.44 -0.96
C GLY A 58 -14.34 -8.16 -0.57
N MET A 59 -13.52 -7.56 0.31
CA MET A 59 -12.28 -8.15 0.81
C MET A 59 -12.51 -8.80 2.18
N THR A 60 -11.87 -9.95 2.41
CA THR A 60 -11.92 -10.62 3.72
C THR A 60 -10.61 -10.48 4.47
N ASN A 61 -10.66 -10.04 5.73
CA ASN A 61 -9.52 -10.11 6.65
C ASN A 61 -9.40 -11.52 7.27
N ARG A 62 -9.23 -12.53 6.41
CA ARG A 62 -9.06 -13.93 6.85
C ARG A 62 -7.63 -14.35 6.55
N ALA A 63 -6.87 -14.66 7.60
CA ALA A 63 -5.57 -15.29 7.44
C ALA A 63 -5.73 -16.71 6.88
N VAL A 64 -5.06 -16.99 5.76
CA VAL A 64 -4.94 -18.35 5.21
C VAL A 64 -3.76 -19.05 5.89
N LYS A 65 -3.89 -20.35 6.17
CA LYS A 65 -2.77 -21.15 6.68
C LYS A 65 -1.73 -21.29 5.55
N ALA A 66 -0.49 -20.90 5.82
CA ALA A 66 0.60 -21.07 4.87
C ALA A 66 1.25 -22.45 5.03
N SER A 67 1.62 -23.09 3.91
CA SER A 67 2.48 -24.27 3.91
C SER A 67 3.95 -23.89 4.09
N ALA A 68 4.81 -24.85 4.45
CA ALA A 68 6.25 -24.62 4.53
C ALA A 68 6.86 -24.18 3.19
N ASP A 69 6.30 -24.65 2.08
CA ASP A 69 6.73 -24.25 0.73
C ASP A 69 6.36 -22.79 0.41
N ASP A 70 5.15 -22.36 0.77
CA ASP A 70 4.69 -20.98 0.60
C ASP A 70 5.59 -19.98 1.33
N VAL A 71 6.05 -20.35 2.53
CA VAL A 71 6.94 -19.51 3.34
C VAL A 71 8.30 -19.40 2.66
N LYS A 72 8.87 -20.51 2.17
CA LYS A 72 10.16 -20.49 1.47
C LYS A 72 10.11 -19.60 0.22
N ARG A 73 9.07 -19.74 -0.60
CA ARG A 73 8.87 -18.91 -1.79
C ARG A 73 8.79 -17.43 -1.45
N LYS A 74 7.94 -17.04 -0.49
CA LYS A 74 7.81 -15.64 -0.07
C LYS A 74 9.10 -15.06 0.52
N LEU A 75 9.85 -15.86 1.27
CA LEU A 75 11.14 -15.42 1.82
C LEU A 75 12.16 -15.15 0.71
N GLN A 76 12.23 -16.01 -0.30
CA GLN A 76 13.10 -15.80 -1.45
C GLN A 76 12.72 -14.52 -2.22
N GLU A 77 11.42 -14.32 -2.50
CA GLU A 77 10.91 -13.11 -3.15
C GLU A 77 11.32 -11.83 -2.40
N ILE A 78 11.18 -11.82 -1.07
CA ILE A 78 11.55 -10.65 -0.24
C ILE A 78 13.06 -10.42 -0.25
N ILE A 79 13.86 -11.48 -0.18
CA ILE A 79 15.33 -11.39 -0.21
C ILE A 79 15.78 -10.81 -1.56
N ASP A 80 15.20 -11.27 -2.66
CA ASP A 80 15.58 -10.81 -3.99
C ASP A 80 15.11 -9.37 -4.26
N ALA A 81 13.91 -9.00 -3.79
CA ALA A 81 13.45 -7.61 -3.80
C ALA A 81 14.41 -6.70 -3.00
N LYS A 82 14.84 -7.14 -1.82
CA LYS A 82 15.79 -6.38 -0.99
C LYS A 82 17.16 -6.22 -1.64
N LYS A 83 17.67 -7.24 -2.34
CA LYS A 83 18.92 -7.14 -3.11
C LYS A 83 18.80 -6.12 -4.24
N TYR A 84 17.67 -6.12 -4.96
CA TYR A 84 17.41 -5.15 -6.02
C TYR A 84 17.38 -3.72 -5.48
N GLU A 85 16.74 -3.49 -4.34
CA GLU A 85 16.72 -2.17 -3.70
C GLU A 85 18.08 -1.76 -3.14
N GLN A 86 18.87 -2.68 -2.58
CA GLN A 86 20.21 -2.41 -2.07
C GLN A 86 21.23 -2.10 -3.19
N GLY A 87 21.01 -2.58 -4.41
CA GLY A 87 21.77 -2.18 -5.60
C GLY A 87 21.39 -0.79 -6.13
N ARG A 88 20.28 -0.20 -5.65
CA ARG A 88 19.82 1.14 -6.02
C ARG A 88 20.38 2.14 -5.01
N SER A 89 21.56 2.69 -5.29
CA SER A 89 22.08 3.79 -4.48
C SER A 89 21.08 4.97 -4.47
N PRO A 90 20.89 5.69 -3.35
CA PRO A 90 19.87 6.74 -3.23
C PRO A 90 20.10 7.98 -4.11
N HIS A 91 21.14 8.01 -4.95
CA HIS A 91 21.58 9.20 -5.68
C HIS A 91 21.74 9.02 -7.19
N SER A 92 21.00 8.09 -7.78
CA SER A 92 20.95 7.88 -9.22
C SER A 92 19.61 8.36 -9.80
N VAL A 93 19.43 9.68 -9.90
CA VAL A 93 18.50 10.29 -10.88
C VAL A 93 18.94 10.06 -12.34
N SER A 94 19.97 9.23 -12.52
CA SER A 94 20.58 8.80 -13.78
C SER A 94 19.61 8.14 -14.77
N SER A 95 18.40 7.73 -14.37
CA SER A 95 17.46 7.09 -15.29
C SER A 95 16.91 8.07 -16.35
N LEU A 96 16.56 9.29 -15.95
CA LEU A 96 16.15 10.34 -16.90
C LEU A 96 17.33 10.86 -17.74
N THR A 97 18.50 11.02 -17.11
CA THR A 97 19.73 11.49 -17.77
C THR A 97 20.29 10.47 -18.77
N ALA A 98 20.26 9.17 -18.45
CA ALA A 98 20.72 8.10 -19.34
C ALA A 98 19.83 7.94 -20.58
N LEU A 99 18.50 8.08 -20.42
CA LEU A 99 17.57 8.05 -21.56
C LEU A 99 17.75 9.29 -22.47
N ALA A 100 18.03 10.45 -21.90
CA ALA A 100 18.29 11.68 -22.65
C ALA A 100 19.61 11.64 -23.47
N LEU A 101 20.70 11.16 -22.86
CA LEU A 101 22.00 11.02 -23.55
C LEU A 101 21.95 10.02 -24.71
N SER A 102 21.15 8.96 -24.58
CA SER A 102 20.98 7.95 -25.62
C SER A 102 20.35 8.53 -26.90
N ARG A 103 19.39 9.46 -26.77
CA ARG A 103 18.76 10.15 -27.92
C ARG A 103 19.70 11.11 -28.64
N LEU A 104 20.59 11.79 -27.90
CA LEU A 104 21.59 12.69 -28.48
C LEU A 104 22.67 11.93 -29.27
N LYS A 105 23.03 10.72 -28.83
CA LYS A 105 24.03 9.87 -29.51
C LYS A 105 23.52 9.34 -30.85
N SER A 106 22.24 8.99 -30.96
CA SER A 106 21.61 8.56 -32.21
C SER A 106 21.59 9.65 -33.29
N SER A 107 21.61 10.94 -32.92
CA SER A 107 21.62 12.04 -33.88
C SER A 107 22.98 12.28 -34.53
N LYS A 108 24.09 11.77 -33.97
CA LYS A 108 25.45 12.05 -34.46
C LYS A 108 26.00 10.99 -35.41
N ASN A 109 25.35 9.82 -35.50
CA ASN A 109 25.80 8.70 -36.34
C ASN A 109 25.19 8.71 -37.76
N ASN A 110 24.26 9.62 -38.07
CA ASN A 110 23.55 9.67 -39.36
C ASN A 110 23.99 10.86 -40.25
N GLY A 111 25.18 11.42 -40.07
CA GLY A 111 25.54 12.73 -40.64
C GLY A 111 26.91 12.89 -41.30
N THR A 112 27.67 11.83 -41.58
CA THR A 112 28.97 11.97 -42.28
C THR A 112 29.21 10.97 -43.41
N ASP A 113 28.17 10.53 -44.09
CA ASP A 113 28.29 9.80 -45.35
C ASP A 113 27.34 10.45 -46.37
N GLU A 114 27.80 11.45 -47.14
CA GLU A 114 27.25 11.88 -48.45
C GLU A 114 27.69 13.31 -48.83
N VAL A 115 28.99 13.59 -49.00
CA VAL A 115 29.46 14.55 -50.02
C VAL A 115 30.87 14.14 -50.51
N ASN A 116 30.96 13.04 -51.27
CA ASN A 116 31.97 12.94 -52.32
C ASN A 116 31.42 12.09 -53.47
N LYS A 117 30.65 12.72 -54.35
CA LYS A 117 30.35 12.16 -55.67
C LYS A 117 30.00 13.27 -56.67
N LYS A 118 31.01 14.03 -57.12
CA LYS A 118 31.24 14.31 -58.55
C LYS A 118 32.60 14.95 -58.78
#